data_AF-A0A4R5FWC7-F1
#
_entry.id   AF-A0A4R5FWC7-F1
#
_cell.length_a   1.000
_cell.length_b   1.000
_cell.length_c   1.000
_cell.angle_alpha   90.00
_cell.angle_beta   90.00
_cell.angle_gamma   90.00
#
_symmetry.space_group_name_H-M   'P 1'
#
loop_
_entity.id
_entity.type
_entity.pdbx_description
1 polymer ?
#
loop_
_entity_poly.entity_id
_entity_poly.type
_entity_poly.pdbx_seq_one_letter_code
_entity_poly.pdbx_strand_id
1 'polypeptide(L)'
;MEEFRMARAFSVATVVRLFLPSVLLIPVWLVFIAFIPDHHRSELVILAAGATVALAGVRLVRWRQMAAATVVRLSTEGVEMEDRYGSRVRLAWRHVERIDVVESGISSTRTITKAGRIGVRTGAGQCIGLVGWGEFEIPHNAPNWLLAHRARLPIDPASGLQRISIPLGVVDPLWEHGPMGDQVRQHRPDLFQPTVAPGTHLA
;
A
#
# COMPACT_ATOMS: atom_id res chain seq x y z
N MET A 1 1.81 4.61 24.00
CA MET A 1 1.90 4.87 22.55
C MET A 1 2.74 3.75 21.97
N GLU A 2 2.18 2.94 21.07
CA GLU A 2 2.88 1.84 20.41
C GLU A 2 3.16 2.20 18.96
N GLU A 3 4.41 2.01 18.53
CA GLU A 3 4.81 2.21 17.13
C GLU A 3 4.83 0.87 16.40
N PHE A 4 4.05 0.79 15.33
CA PHE A 4 4.06 -0.32 14.39
C PHE A 4 4.72 0.14 13.09
N ARG A 5 5.85 -0.47 12.79
CA ARG A 5 6.54 -0.25 11.52
C ARG A 5 6.17 -1.37 10.58
N MET A 6 6.07 -1.07 9.30
CA MET A 6 5.86 -2.09 8.28
C MET A 6 6.85 -3.23 8.52
N ALA A 7 6.34 -4.39 8.91
CA ALA A 7 7.21 -5.49 9.27
C ALA A 7 8.08 -5.78 8.05
N ARG A 8 9.36 -6.10 8.25
CA ARG A 8 10.18 -6.74 7.21
C ARG A 8 9.61 -8.10 6.75
N ALA A 9 8.40 -8.45 7.16
CA ALA A 9 7.68 -9.65 6.83
C ALA A 9 7.56 -9.76 5.32
N PHE A 10 8.45 -10.57 4.76
CA PHE A 10 8.30 -11.21 3.47
C PHE A 10 7.10 -12.14 3.57
N SER A 11 5.87 -11.62 3.51
CA SER A 11 4.74 -12.49 3.26
C SER A 11 4.99 -13.17 1.90
N VAL A 12 4.73 -14.47 1.79
CA VAL A 12 4.92 -15.21 0.53
C VAL A 12 4.16 -14.52 -0.61
N ALA A 13 2.97 -13.97 -0.33
CA ALA A 13 2.20 -13.18 -1.28
C ALA A 13 2.93 -11.90 -1.72
N THR A 14 3.58 -11.18 -0.81
CA THR A 14 4.38 -9.98 -1.11
C THR A 14 5.61 -10.35 -1.95
N VAL A 15 6.30 -11.44 -1.61
CA VAL A 15 7.46 -11.95 -2.36
C VAL A 15 7.04 -12.37 -3.76
N VAL A 16 6.02 -13.22 -3.88
CA VAL A 16 5.49 -13.67 -5.16
C VAL A 16 5.06 -12.46 -5.98
N ARG A 17 4.28 -11.53 -5.45
CA ARG A 17 3.86 -10.34 -6.22
C ARG A 17 5.03 -9.46 -6.67
N LEU A 18 6.08 -9.34 -5.85
CA LEU A 18 7.25 -8.51 -6.17
C LEU A 18 8.18 -9.16 -7.22
N PHE A 19 8.35 -10.49 -7.15
CA PHE A 19 9.32 -11.23 -7.96
C PHE A 19 8.70 -12.00 -9.13
N LEU A 20 7.39 -12.29 -9.11
CA LEU A 20 6.67 -12.99 -10.19
C LEU A 20 6.90 -12.34 -11.57
N PRO A 21 6.86 -11.00 -11.74
CA PRO A 21 7.17 -10.40 -13.03
C PRO A 21 8.60 -10.68 -13.50
N SER A 22 9.56 -10.74 -12.57
CA SER A 22 10.95 -11.08 -12.88
C SER A 22 11.11 -12.56 -13.24
N VAL A 23 10.38 -13.45 -12.57
CA VAL A 23 10.36 -14.89 -12.87
C VAL A 23 9.71 -15.17 -14.22
N LEU A 24 8.61 -14.49 -14.55
CA LEU A 24 7.91 -14.62 -15.84
C LEU A 24 8.75 -14.13 -17.03
N LEU A 25 9.78 -13.31 -16.81
CA LEU A 25 10.72 -12.95 -17.87
C LEU A 25 11.64 -14.10 -18.27
N ILE A 26 11.90 -15.07 -17.38
CA ILE A 26 12.78 -16.21 -17.65
C ILE A 26 12.32 -17.02 -18.88
N PRO A 27 11.06 -17.49 -18.99
CA PRO A 27 10.61 -18.21 -20.19
C PRO A 27 10.64 -17.34 -21.44
N VAL A 28 10.37 -16.03 -21.33
CA VAL A 28 10.47 -15.10 -22.47
C VAL A 28 11.91 -15.02 -22.99
N TRP A 29 12.88 -14.90 -22.10
CA TRP A 29 14.30 -14.93 -22.44
C TRP A 29 14.71 -16.27 -23.05
N LEU A 30 14.25 -17.40 -22.48
CA LEU A 30 14.57 -18.74 -22.99
C LEU A 30 14.05 -18.94 -24.42
N VAL A 31 12.82 -18.50 -24.71
CA VAL A 31 12.26 -18.52 -26.06
C VAL A 31 13.13 -17.65 -27.00
N PHE A 32 13.49 -16.44 -26.59
CA PHE A 32 14.29 -15.53 -27.42
C PHE A 32 15.69 -16.10 -27.72
N ILE A 33 16.33 -16.72 -26.73
CA ILE A 33 17.67 -17.32 -26.84
C ILE A 33 17.63 -18.59 -27.72
N ALA A 34 16.54 -19.35 -27.70
CA ALA A 34 16.39 -20.55 -28.53
C ALA A 34 16.47 -20.26 -30.04
N PHE A 35 16.04 -19.07 -30.50
CA PHE A 35 16.08 -18.67 -31.91
C PHE A 35 17.43 -18.10 -32.37
N ILE A 36 18.42 -17.94 -31.47
CA ILE A 36 19.73 -17.35 -31.78
C ILE A 36 20.75 -18.46 -32.09
N PRO A 37 21.62 -18.30 -33.12
CA PRO A 37 22.68 -19.26 -33.45
C PRO A 37 23.62 -19.57 -32.28
N ASP A 38 24.12 -20.80 -32.20
CA ASP A 38 24.78 -21.39 -31.02
C ASP A 38 25.98 -20.60 -30.46
N HIS A 39 26.64 -19.80 -31.29
CA HIS A 39 27.94 -19.19 -30.99
C HIS A 39 27.88 -18.17 -29.83
N HIS A 40 26.70 -17.64 -29.48
CA HIS A 40 26.52 -16.63 -28.42
C HIS A 40 25.49 -17.00 -27.35
N ARG A 41 24.99 -18.25 -27.34
CA ARG A 41 23.87 -18.62 -26.44
C ARG A 41 24.22 -18.55 -24.95
N SER A 42 25.41 -19.01 -24.56
CA SER A 42 25.85 -19.00 -23.16
C SER A 42 26.02 -17.57 -22.61
N GLU A 43 26.61 -16.68 -23.41
CA GLU A 43 26.78 -15.26 -23.08
C GLU A 43 25.43 -14.56 -22.86
N LEU A 44 24.45 -14.86 -23.71
CA LEU A 44 23.10 -14.29 -23.62
C LEU A 44 22.32 -14.80 -22.41
N VAL A 45 22.46 -16.08 -22.04
CA VAL A 45 21.85 -16.64 -20.83
C VAL A 45 22.40 -15.94 -19.58
N ILE A 46 23.73 -15.75 -19.51
CA ILE A 46 24.38 -15.08 -18.39
C ILE A 46 23.92 -13.61 -18.30
N LEU A 47 23.85 -12.91 -19.43
CA LEU A 47 23.36 -11.53 -19.48
C LEU A 47 21.90 -11.41 -19.02
N ALA A 48 21.02 -12.28 -19.50
CA ALA A 48 19.61 -12.31 -19.12
C ALA A 48 19.42 -12.61 -17.62
N ALA A 49 20.17 -13.59 -17.09
CA ALA A 49 20.19 -13.91 -15.67
C ALA A 49 20.67 -12.72 -14.84
N GLY A 50 21.78 -12.09 -15.23
CA GLY A 50 22.33 -10.91 -14.58
C GLY A 50 21.35 -9.73 -14.57
N ALA A 51 20.69 -9.44 -15.70
CA ALA A 51 19.68 -8.40 -15.80
C ALA A 51 18.46 -8.68 -14.89
N THR A 52 18.04 -9.94 -14.79
CA THR A 52 16.91 -10.36 -13.95
C THR A 52 17.23 -10.18 -12.47
N VAL A 53 18.44 -10.58 -12.05
CA VAL A 53 18.93 -10.40 -10.68
C VAL A 53 19.06 -8.91 -10.34
N ALA A 54 19.61 -8.10 -11.24
CA ALA A 54 19.74 -6.66 -11.03
C ALA A 54 18.37 -5.98 -10.87
N LEU A 55 17.41 -6.31 -11.73
CA LEU A 55 16.05 -5.78 -11.66
C LEU A 55 15.34 -6.18 -10.36
N ALA A 56 15.48 -7.44 -9.97
CA ALA A 56 14.97 -7.98 -8.71
C ALA A 56 15.59 -7.25 -7.51
N GLY A 57 16.91 -7.01 -7.53
CA GLY A 57 17.63 -6.24 -6.51
C GLY A 57 17.14 -4.79 -6.38
N VAL A 58 16.97 -4.08 -7.50
CA VAL A 58 16.44 -2.69 -7.48
C VAL A 58 15.02 -2.64 -6.91
N ARG A 59 14.15 -3.60 -7.29
CA ARG A 59 12.79 -3.70 -6.73
C ARG A 59 12.82 -3.94 -5.22
N LEU A 60 13.69 -4.84 -4.77
CA LEU A 60 13.85 -5.13 -3.35
C LEU A 60 14.34 -3.90 -2.57
N VAL A 61 15.35 -3.18 -3.08
CA VAL A 61 15.86 -1.95 -2.44
C VAL A 61 14.76 -0.90 -2.35
N ARG A 62 14.01 -0.66 -3.44
CA ARG A 62 12.90 0.29 -3.44
C ARG A 62 11.80 -0.10 -2.46
N TRP A 63 11.45 -1.38 -2.40
CA TRP A 63 10.47 -1.87 -1.43
C TRP A 63 10.94 -1.69 0.00
N ARG A 64 12.21 -2.01 0.31
CA ARG A 64 12.79 -1.80 1.65
C ARG A 64 12.79 -0.32 2.05
N GLN A 65 13.07 0.58 1.10
CA GLN A 65 13.01 2.02 1.34
C GLN A 65 11.59 2.51 1.60
N MET A 66 10.59 1.98 0.88
CA MET A 66 9.19 2.30 1.13
C MET A 66 8.73 1.76 2.49
N ALA A 67 9.05 0.50 2.80
CA ALA A 67 8.65 -0.15 4.05
C ALA A 67 9.28 0.50 5.28
N ALA A 68 10.55 0.91 5.19
CA ALA A 68 11.23 1.57 6.31
C ALA A 68 10.67 2.96 6.65
N ALA A 69 9.98 3.59 5.70
CA ALA A 69 9.52 4.97 5.82
C ALA A 69 8.01 5.10 6.12
N THR A 70 7.28 3.99 6.14
CA THR A 70 5.88 3.97 6.59
C THR A 70 5.82 3.55 8.06
N VAL A 71 5.38 4.48 8.91
CA VAL A 71 5.23 4.25 10.35
C VAL A 71 3.79 4.49 10.74
N VAL A 72 3.20 3.54 11.45
CA VAL A 72 1.87 3.66 12.06
C VAL A 72 2.05 3.72 13.57
N ARG A 73 1.43 4.69 14.23
CA ARG A 73 1.48 4.85 15.68
C ARG A 73 0.06 4.75 16.24
N LEU A 74 -0.14 3.85 17.20
CA LEU A 74 -1.39 3.74 17.93
C LEU A 74 -1.19 4.38 19.32
N SER A 75 -2.09 5.29 19.67
CA SER A 75 -2.09 5.98 20.94
C SER A 75 -3.48 5.94 21.56
N THR A 76 -3.62 6.44 22.78
CA THR A 76 -4.93 6.58 23.43
C THR A 76 -5.84 7.58 22.73
N GLU A 77 -5.30 8.50 21.92
CA GLU A 77 -6.07 9.51 21.19
C GLU A 77 -6.59 8.98 19.85
N GLY A 78 -5.82 8.11 19.20
CA GLY A 78 -6.14 7.63 17.86
C GLY A 78 -4.98 6.91 17.18
N VAL A 79 -5.12 6.82 15.86
CA VAL A 79 -4.14 6.22 14.96
C VAL A 79 -3.50 7.30 14.11
N GLU A 80 -2.18 7.25 14.03
CA GLU A 80 -1.40 8.13 13.17
C GLU A 80 -0.62 7.31 12.18
N MET A 81 -0.52 7.79 10.94
CA MET A 81 0.31 7.20 9.91
C MET A 81 1.17 8.29 9.28
N GLU A 82 2.47 8.01 9.20
CA GLU A 82 3.44 8.83 8.51
C GLU A 82 4.00 8.03 7.33
N ASP A 83 3.98 8.63 6.14
CA ASP A 83 4.50 8.01 4.93
C ASP A 83 5.93 8.46 4.58
N ARG A 84 6.48 7.84 3.52
CA ARG A 84 7.81 8.15 3.00
C ARG A 84 8.01 9.58 2.49
N TYR A 85 6.94 10.28 2.18
CA TYR A 85 6.96 11.66 1.71
C TYR A 85 6.88 12.64 2.87
N GLY A 86 6.67 12.16 4.10
CA GLY A 86 6.42 12.98 5.28
C GLY A 86 4.96 13.42 5.40
N SER A 87 4.04 12.84 4.61
CA SER A 87 2.62 13.06 4.81
C SER A 87 2.17 12.37 6.09
N ARG A 88 1.37 13.08 6.88
CA ARG A 88 0.85 12.59 8.15
C ARG A 88 -0.65 12.56 8.12
N VAL A 89 -1.19 11.44 8.54
CA VAL A 89 -2.63 11.21 8.62
C VAL A 89 -2.95 10.86 10.05
N ARG A 90 -3.86 11.59 10.69
CA ARG A 90 -4.25 11.36 12.08
C ARG A 90 -5.75 11.10 12.12
N LEU A 91 -6.13 9.98 12.72
CA LEU A 91 -7.50 9.54 12.86
C LEU A 91 -7.78 9.27 14.33
N ALA A 92 -8.51 10.19 14.99
CA ALA A 92 -8.89 10.02 16.39
C ALA A 92 -9.86 8.86 16.53
N TRP A 93 -9.78 8.10 17.63
CA TRP A 93 -10.63 6.91 17.82
C TRP A 93 -12.12 7.20 17.71
N ARG A 94 -12.57 8.35 18.25
CA ARG A 94 -13.98 8.80 18.17
C ARG A 94 -14.48 9.06 16.75
N HIS A 95 -13.59 9.28 15.78
CA HIS A 95 -13.92 9.61 14.40
C HIS A 95 -13.64 8.45 13.42
N VAL A 96 -13.15 7.32 13.91
CA VAL A 96 -13.13 6.07 13.13
C VAL A 96 -14.59 5.65 12.92
N GLU A 97 -14.95 5.21 11.72
CA GLU A 97 -16.31 4.74 11.45
C GLU A 97 -16.40 3.24 11.24
N ARG A 98 -15.43 2.69 10.50
CA ARG A 98 -15.44 1.28 10.13
C ARG A 98 -14.05 0.76 9.78
N ILE A 99 -13.94 -0.56 9.80
CA ILE A 99 -12.88 -1.31 9.14
C ILE A 99 -13.38 -1.63 7.72
N ASP A 100 -12.57 -1.36 6.71
CA ASP A 100 -12.94 -1.57 5.30
C ASP A 100 -11.71 -1.88 4.44
N VAL A 101 -11.95 -2.35 3.21
CA VAL A 101 -10.90 -2.49 2.20
C VAL A 101 -10.56 -1.11 1.66
N VAL A 102 -9.32 -0.68 1.89
CA VAL A 102 -8.79 0.64 1.52
C VAL A 102 -7.63 0.51 0.56
N GLU A 103 -7.41 1.54 -0.25
CA GLU A 103 -6.28 1.61 -1.16
C GLU A 103 -4.97 1.87 -0.38
N SER A 104 -4.08 0.90 -0.42
CA SER A 104 -2.80 0.75 0.27
C SER A 104 -1.69 1.63 -0.29
N GLY A 105 -2.04 2.63 -1.10
CA GLY A 105 -1.07 3.49 -1.75
C GLY A 105 -1.71 4.73 -2.29
N ILE A 106 -1.14 5.86 -1.90
CA ILE A 106 -1.14 7.05 -2.72
C ILE A 106 -0.18 6.74 -3.89
N SER A 107 -0.60 5.81 -4.78
CA SER A 107 0.16 5.50 -5.98
C SER A 107 -0.13 6.61 -6.97
N SER A 108 0.92 7.26 -7.48
CA SER A 108 0.71 8.30 -8.48
C SER A 108 0.02 7.67 -9.69
N THR A 109 -1.20 8.09 -9.99
CA THR A 109 -1.82 7.87 -11.30
C THR A 109 -1.05 8.73 -12.32
N ARG A 110 0.19 8.35 -12.62
CA ARG A 110 1.01 9.03 -13.63
C ARG A 110 0.57 8.52 -14.99
N THR A 111 -0.39 9.22 -15.58
CA THR A 111 -0.61 9.18 -17.01
C THR A 111 0.54 9.93 -17.68
N ILE A 112 1.48 9.21 -18.27
CA ILE A 112 2.52 9.81 -19.12
C ILE A 112 1.99 9.75 -20.56
N THR A 113 1.55 10.88 -21.10
CA THR A 113 1.09 11.01 -22.49
C THR A 113 2.09 11.77 -23.34
N LYS A 114 2.82 11.05 -24.20
CA LYS A 114 3.01 11.29 -25.65
C LYS A 114 4.07 10.29 -26.17
N ALA A 115 3.83 9.74 -27.36
CA ALA A 115 4.72 8.86 -28.15
C ALA A 115 4.77 7.35 -27.80
N GLY A 116 3.63 6.65 -27.88
CA GLY A 116 3.61 5.23 -28.27
C GLY A 116 4.14 4.18 -27.28
N ARG A 117 4.20 4.45 -25.98
CA ARG A 117 4.59 3.45 -24.96
C ARG A 117 3.41 2.89 -24.18
N ILE A 118 3.44 1.57 -24.01
CA ILE A 118 2.51 0.74 -23.23
C ILE A 118 2.21 1.38 -21.88
N GLY A 119 0.95 1.71 -21.64
CA GLY A 119 0.49 2.30 -20.39
C GLY A 119 0.41 1.25 -19.29
N VAL A 120 1.31 1.31 -18.31
CA VAL A 120 1.25 0.45 -17.13
C VAL A 120 0.52 1.20 -16.02
N ARG A 121 -0.76 0.86 -15.81
CA ARG A 121 -1.46 1.20 -14.57
C ARG A 121 -0.91 0.29 -13.47
N THR A 122 -0.03 0.80 -12.64
CA THR A 122 0.25 0.15 -11.35
C THR A 122 -0.94 0.44 -10.44
N GLY A 123 -1.89 -0.50 -10.37
CA GLY A 123 -3.03 -0.37 -9.46
C GLY A 123 -2.56 -0.20 -8.02
N ALA A 124 -3.26 0.64 -7.25
CA ALA A 124 -3.08 0.69 -5.81
C ALA A 124 -3.31 -0.71 -5.23
N GLY A 125 -2.47 -1.13 -4.27
CA GLY A 125 -2.78 -2.34 -3.50
C GLY A 125 -4.07 -2.11 -2.73
N GLN A 126 -4.91 -3.12 -2.56
CA GLN A 126 -6.03 -3.05 -1.64
C GLN A 126 -5.64 -3.81 -0.38
N CYS A 127 -5.96 -3.26 0.79
CA CYS A 127 -5.76 -3.93 2.06
C CYS A 127 -6.79 -3.46 3.08
N ILE A 128 -7.02 -4.24 4.12
CA ILE A 128 -7.94 -3.86 5.19
C ILE A 128 -7.31 -2.75 6.03
N GLY A 129 -8.11 -1.73 6.38
CA GLY A 129 -7.66 -0.60 7.19
C GLY A 129 -8.81 0.13 7.86
N LEU A 130 -8.48 1.24 8.52
CA LEU A 130 -9.46 2.08 9.21
C LEU A 130 -9.93 3.19 8.29
N VAL A 131 -11.23 3.48 8.33
CA VAL A 131 -11.85 4.59 7.59
C VAL A 131 -12.59 5.49 8.55
N GLY A 132 -12.44 6.81 8.39
CA GLY A 132 -13.13 7.78 9.21
C GLY A 132 -12.83 9.22 8.83
N TRP A 133 -13.09 10.14 9.77
CA TRP A 133 -12.83 11.57 9.61
C TRP A 133 -11.62 11.99 10.41
N GLY A 134 -10.66 12.65 9.79
CA GLY A 134 -9.47 13.07 10.51
C GLY A 134 -8.65 14.12 9.78
N GLU A 135 -7.43 14.28 10.28
CA GLU A 135 -6.51 15.29 9.84
C GLU A 135 -5.53 14.71 8.83
N PHE A 136 -5.27 15.49 7.78
CA PHE A 136 -4.30 15.16 6.75
C PHE A 136 -3.32 16.33 6.65
N GLU A 137 -2.07 16.10 7.02
CA GLU A 137 -0.98 17.07 6.91
C GLU A 137 -0.09 16.70 5.73
N ILE A 138 0.10 17.66 4.83
CA ILE A 138 0.94 17.50 3.64
C ILE A 138 2.19 18.38 3.82
N PRO A 139 3.40 17.82 3.65
CA PRO A 139 4.62 18.61 3.71
C PRO A 139 4.69 19.60 2.55
N HIS A 140 5.37 20.73 2.77
CA HIS A 140 5.38 21.86 1.83
C HIS A 140 5.93 21.50 0.42
N ASN A 141 6.77 20.48 0.35
CA ASN A 141 7.40 19.96 -0.88
C ASN A 141 6.69 18.72 -1.45
N ALA A 142 5.44 18.48 -1.07
CA ALA A 142 4.69 17.33 -1.53
C ALA A 142 4.47 17.35 -3.05
N PRO A 143 4.44 16.17 -3.69
CA PRO A 143 4.14 16.08 -5.11
C PRO A 143 2.73 16.61 -5.46
N ASN A 144 2.58 17.28 -6.61
CA ASN A 144 1.28 17.81 -7.08
C ASN A 144 0.14 16.77 -7.11
N TRP A 145 0.45 15.51 -7.40
CA TRP A 145 -0.55 14.46 -7.43
C TRP A 145 -1.11 14.12 -6.03
N LEU A 146 -0.30 14.30 -4.97
CA LEU A 146 -0.73 14.11 -3.58
C LEU A 146 -1.63 15.27 -3.13
N LEU A 147 -1.27 16.51 -3.49
CA LEU A 147 -2.10 17.69 -3.30
C LEU A 147 -3.46 17.56 -4.01
N ALA A 148 -3.44 17.12 -5.28
CA ALA A 148 -4.64 16.90 -6.07
C ALA A 148 -5.51 15.75 -5.53
N HIS A 149 -4.90 14.70 -4.96
CA HIS A 149 -5.64 13.62 -4.32
C HIS A 149 -6.37 14.12 -3.07
N ARG A 150 -5.67 14.85 -2.18
CA ARG A 150 -6.27 15.45 -0.98
C ARG A 150 -7.45 16.36 -1.32
N ALA A 151 -7.30 17.20 -2.34
CA ALA A 151 -8.36 18.14 -2.76
C ALA A 151 -9.66 17.44 -3.22
N ARG A 152 -9.62 16.13 -3.51
CA ARG A 152 -10.80 15.34 -3.90
C ARG A 152 -11.47 14.63 -2.73
N LEU A 153 -10.84 14.59 -1.56
CA LEU A 153 -11.40 13.92 -0.41
C LEU A 153 -12.59 14.73 0.14
N PRO A 154 -13.71 14.07 0.48
CA PRO A 154 -14.83 14.72 1.16
C PRO A 154 -14.37 15.41 2.45
N ILE A 155 -14.98 16.57 2.74
CA ILE A 155 -14.79 17.32 3.98
C ILE A 155 -16.12 17.29 4.73
N ASP A 156 -16.08 16.94 6.00
CA ASP A 156 -17.26 17.01 6.87
C ASP A 156 -17.61 18.48 7.13
N PRO A 157 -18.81 18.96 6.74
CA PRO A 157 -19.19 20.36 6.94
C PRO A 157 -19.32 20.74 8.42
N ALA A 158 -19.54 19.79 9.33
CA ALA A 158 -19.71 20.07 10.75
C ALA A 158 -18.36 20.23 11.47
N SER A 159 -17.40 19.35 11.21
CA SER A 159 -16.10 19.34 11.90
C SER A 159 -14.94 19.92 11.09
N GLY A 160 -15.10 20.08 9.78
CA GLY A 160 -14.00 20.45 8.86
C GLY A 160 -12.98 19.34 8.63
N LEU A 161 -13.19 18.14 9.20
CA LEU A 161 -12.30 17.00 9.04
C LEU A 161 -12.41 16.38 7.64
N GLN A 162 -11.34 15.76 7.17
CA GLN A 162 -11.31 15.11 5.86
C GLN A 162 -11.63 13.62 6.00
N ARG A 163 -12.32 13.07 5.00
CA ARG A 163 -12.52 11.63 4.90
C ARG A 163 -11.20 10.96 4.55
N ILE A 164 -10.65 10.20 5.48
CA ILE A 164 -9.34 9.56 5.34
C ILE A 164 -9.42 8.06 5.60
N SER A 165 -8.45 7.34 5.05
CA SER A 165 -8.22 5.93 5.32
C SER A 165 -6.78 5.68 5.76
N ILE A 166 -6.60 4.82 6.77
CA ILE A 166 -5.29 4.36 7.23
C ILE A 166 -5.17 2.87 6.89
N PRO A 167 -4.39 2.50 5.86
CA PRO A 167 -4.24 1.13 5.40
C PRO A 167 -3.34 0.30 6.32
N LEU A 168 -3.89 -0.17 7.45
CA LEU A 168 -3.16 -0.98 8.43
C LEU A 168 -2.61 -2.29 7.84
N GLY A 169 -3.30 -2.89 6.87
CA GLY A 169 -2.85 -4.07 6.13
C GLY A 169 -1.56 -3.88 5.33
N VAL A 170 -1.11 -2.64 5.12
CA VAL A 170 0.25 -2.37 4.60
C VAL A 170 1.30 -2.78 5.62
N VAL A 171 1.05 -2.51 6.90
CA VAL A 171 2.00 -2.77 7.98
C VAL A 171 2.01 -4.25 8.36
N ASP A 172 0.82 -4.81 8.55
CA ASP A 172 0.60 -6.22 8.85
C ASP A 172 -0.68 -6.70 8.13
N PRO A 173 -0.58 -7.59 7.12
CA PRO A 173 -1.74 -8.11 6.39
C PRO A 173 -2.78 -8.81 7.27
N LEU A 174 -2.40 -9.30 8.45
CA LEU A 174 -3.27 -9.98 9.41
C LEU A 174 -3.46 -9.17 10.69
N TRP A 175 -3.30 -7.84 10.62
CA TRP A 175 -3.29 -6.95 11.78
C TRP A 175 -4.50 -7.15 12.71
N GLU A 176 -5.68 -7.47 12.16
CA GLU A 176 -6.93 -7.72 12.91
C GLU A 176 -6.81 -8.83 13.96
N HIS A 177 -5.89 -9.78 13.74
CA HIS A 177 -5.66 -10.94 14.62
C HIS A 177 -4.39 -10.79 15.46
N GLY A 178 -3.67 -9.68 15.35
CA GLY A 178 -2.41 -9.42 16.03
C GLY A 178 -2.50 -8.28 17.06
N PRO A 179 -1.35 -7.85 17.61
CA PRO A 179 -1.29 -6.80 18.63
C PRO A 179 -1.92 -5.48 18.20
N MET A 180 -1.84 -5.16 16.91
CA MET A 180 -2.49 -3.97 16.34
C MET A 180 -4.02 -4.10 16.39
N GLY A 181 -4.57 -5.27 16.05
CA GLY A 181 -5.98 -5.57 16.16
C GLY A 181 -6.47 -5.56 17.61
N ASP A 182 -5.65 -6.02 18.56
CA ASP A 182 -5.96 -5.95 19.99
C ASP A 182 -6.09 -4.50 20.47
N GLN A 183 -5.17 -3.62 20.05
CA GLN A 183 -5.26 -2.18 20.33
C GLN A 183 -6.52 -1.54 19.74
N VAL A 184 -6.84 -1.83 18.47
CA VAL A 184 -8.07 -1.32 17.84
C VAL A 184 -9.30 -1.85 18.57
N ARG A 185 -9.35 -3.14 18.94
CA ARG A 185 -10.44 -3.72 19.73
C ARG A 185 -10.59 -3.08 21.11
N GLN A 186 -9.48 -2.74 21.77
CA GLN A 186 -9.51 -2.10 23.07
C GLN A 186 -10.16 -0.71 23.01
N HIS A 187 -9.88 0.07 21.97
CA HIS A 187 -10.41 1.43 21.82
C HIS A 187 -11.76 1.50 21.10
N ARG A 188 -12.01 0.57 20.18
CA ARG A 188 -13.17 0.54 19.29
C ARG A 188 -13.66 -0.90 19.08
N PRO A 189 -14.16 -1.55 20.14
CA PRO A 189 -14.66 -2.93 20.07
C PRO A 189 -15.89 -3.07 19.15
N ASP A 190 -16.63 -1.98 18.98
CA ASP A 190 -17.81 -1.88 18.11
C ASP A 190 -17.49 -2.12 16.63
N LEU A 191 -16.26 -1.82 16.19
CA LEU A 191 -15.85 -1.95 14.78
C LEU A 191 -15.71 -3.41 14.31
N PHE A 192 -15.55 -4.35 15.24
CA PHE A 192 -15.37 -5.77 14.95
C PHE A 192 -16.67 -6.56 15.07
N GLN A 193 -17.75 -5.90 15.48
CA GLN A 193 -19.05 -6.52 15.53
C GLN A 193 -19.61 -6.57 14.11
N PRO A 194 -20.20 -7.69 13.67
CA PRO A 194 -20.92 -7.71 12.42
C PRO A 194 -22.03 -6.65 12.50
N THR A 195 -21.93 -5.61 11.68
CA THR A 195 -22.98 -4.61 11.55
C THR A 195 -24.27 -5.34 11.22
N VAL A 196 -25.16 -5.47 12.21
CA VAL A 196 -26.54 -5.91 11.94
C VAL A 196 -27.09 -4.85 11.00
N ALA A 197 -27.30 -5.25 9.73
CA ALA A 197 -27.85 -4.34 8.74
C ALA A 197 -29.17 -3.77 9.30
N PRO A 198 -29.32 -2.43 9.42
CA PRO A 198 -30.59 -1.86 9.83
C PRO A 198 -31.60 -2.13 8.72
N GLY A 199 -32.48 -3.12 8.88
CA GLY A 199 -33.56 -3.35 7.92
C GLY A 199 -34.16 -4.76 7.78
N THR A 200 -33.82 -5.76 8.59
CA THR A 200 -34.55 -7.06 8.55
C THR A 200 -35.54 -7.19 9.72
N HIS A 201 -36.51 -6.29 9.75
CA HIS A 201 -37.85 -6.65 10.23
C HIS A 201 -38.63 -7.13 9.00
N LEU A 202 -38.60 -8.44 8.75
CA LEU A 202 -39.66 -9.07 7.96
C LEU A 202 -40.88 -9.21 8.89
N ALA A 203 -41.97 -8.60 8.43
CA ALA A 203 -43.31 -8.74 8.98
C ALA A 203 -43.82 -10.19 8.89
#